data_AF-A0A1C6L2L4-F1
#
_entry.id   AF-A0A1C6L2L4-F1
#
_cell.length_a   1.000
_cell.length_b   1.000
_cell.length_c   1.000
_cell.angle_alpha   90.00
_cell.angle_beta   90.00
_cell.angle_gamma   90.00
#
_symmetry.space_group_name_H-M   'P 1'
#
loop_
_entity.id
_entity.type
_entity.pdbx_description
1 polymer ?
#
loop_
_entity_poly.entity_id
_entity_poly.type
_entity_poly.pdbx_seq_one_letter_code
_entity_poly.pdbx_strand_id
1 'polypeptide(L)'
;MVKRCYQLLMYTLSSKMRFKGNILRVSPYNKAECFLGYYDKSSWDATGRYMLCMKAKDTWSNVVPLVAIELLLIDTKNGNRVRKIGGKPFVECATRVYASMVRT
;
A
#
# COMPACT_ATOMS: atom_id res chain seq x y z
N MET A 1 -0.30 -22.55 34.92
CA MET A 1 0.78 -21.58 35.21
C MET A 1 1.97 -21.70 34.26
N VAL A 2 2.53 -22.91 34.04
CA VAL A 2 3.75 -23.14 33.22
C VAL A 2 3.73 -22.43 31.85
N LYS A 3 2.65 -22.56 31.07
CA LYS A 3 2.52 -21.92 29.75
C LYS A 3 2.61 -20.38 29.80
N ARG A 4 2.06 -19.76 30.85
CA ARG A 4 2.07 -18.30 31.03
C ARG A 4 3.47 -17.79 31.36
N CYS A 5 4.20 -18.49 32.22
CA CYS A 5 5.59 -18.15 32.53
C CYS A 5 6.48 -18.28 31.29
N TYR A 6 6.30 -19.35 30.50
CA TYR A 6 7.03 -19.53 29.24
C TYR A 6 6.75 -18.39 28.24
N GLN A 7 5.48 -18.03 28.03
CA GLN A 7 5.11 -16.94 27.11
C GLN A 7 5.71 -15.59 27.53
N LEU A 8 5.69 -15.27 28.83
CA LEU A 8 6.28 -14.04 29.35
C LEU A 8 7.80 -14.03 29.19
N LEU A 9 8.47 -15.14 29.54
CA LEU A 9 9.92 -15.28 29.41
C LEU A 9 10.38 -15.11 27.96
N MET A 10 9.70 -15.79 27.02
CA MET A 10 10.00 -15.67 25.59
C MET A 10 9.71 -14.26 25.07
N TYR A 11 8.63 -13.62 25.52
CA TYR A 11 8.33 -12.23 25.16
C TYR A 11 9.37 -11.24 25.68
N THR A 12 9.89 -11.45 26.89
CA THR A 12 10.94 -10.61 27.48
C THR A 12 12.29 -10.80 26.79
N LEU A 13 12.61 -12.02 26.37
CA LEU A 13 13.86 -12.35 25.65
C LEU A 13 13.80 -12.00 24.16
N SER A 14 12.59 -11.86 23.59
CA SER A 14 12.41 -11.59 22.17
C SER A 14 12.98 -10.22 21.79
N SER A 15 13.85 -10.21 20.78
CA SER A 15 14.31 -8.98 20.16
C SER A 15 13.11 -8.29 19.51
N LYS A 16 12.63 -7.18 20.10
CA LYS A 16 11.49 -6.40 19.59
C LYS A 16 11.84 -5.56 18.34
N MET A 17 12.71 -6.09 17.48
CA MET A 17 13.16 -5.43 16.26
C MET A 17 11.98 -5.24 15.32
N ARG A 18 11.56 -3.97 15.14
CA ARG A 18 10.37 -3.62 14.34
C ARG A 18 10.63 -3.69 12.84
N PHE A 19 11.86 -3.42 12.42
CA PHE A 19 12.28 -3.43 11.03
C PHE A 19 13.77 -3.70 10.94
N LYS A 20 14.20 -4.24 9.80
CA LYS A 20 15.61 -4.43 9.45
C LYS A 20 15.81 -3.89 8.05
N GLY A 21 16.83 -3.04 7.86
CA GLY A 21 17.12 -2.40 6.57
C GLY A 21 16.56 -0.98 6.46
N ASN A 22 16.57 -0.44 5.24
CA ASN A 22 16.17 0.93 4.96
C ASN A 22 14.66 1.05 4.77
N ILE A 23 13.97 1.83 5.61
CA ILE A 23 12.56 2.15 5.42
C ILE A 23 12.46 3.36 4.50
N LEU A 24 12.00 3.12 3.28
CA LEU A 24 11.74 4.16 2.30
C LEU A 24 10.24 4.42 2.20
N ARG A 25 9.83 5.67 2.45
CA ARG A 25 8.44 6.10 2.25
C ARG A 25 8.17 6.24 0.76
N VAL A 26 7.34 5.36 0.21
CA VAL A 26 6.91 5.41 -1.21
C VAL A 26 5.72 6.35 -1.43
N SER A 27 4.90 6.58 -0.39
CA SER A 27 3.72 7.42 -0.51
C SER A 27 4.10 8.89 -0.77
N PRO A 28 3.37 9.59 -1.66
CA PRO A 28 3.61 11.00 -1.92
C PRO A 28 3.42 11.85 -0.66
N TYR A 29 4.03 13.04 -0.65
CA TYR A 29 3.93 13.98 0.48
C TYR A 29 2.55 14.67 0.59
N ASN A 30 1.58 14.28 -0.25
CA ASN A 30 0.24 14.83 -0.20
C ASN A 30 -0.59 14.18 0.90
N LYS A 31 -1.46 14.94 1.57
CA LYS A 31 -2.41 14.48 2.61
C LYS A 31 -3.53 13.57 2.07
N ALA A 32 -3.35 12.98 0.90
CA ALA A 32 -4.36 12.15 0.24
C ALA A 32 -4.13 10.67 0.55
N GLU A 33 -5.20 9.92 0.71
CA GLU A 33 -5.16 8.49 0.99
C GLU A 33 -4.80 7.74 -0.29
N CYS A 34 -3.62 7.11 -0.28
CA CYS A 34 -3.11 6.34 -1.42
C CYS A 34 -3.22 4.84 -1.13
N PHE A 35 -4.06 4.15 -1.88
CA PHE A 35 -4.26 2.70 -1.81
C PHE A 35 -3.32 1.99 -2.76
N LEU A 36 -2.48 1.13 -2.18
CA LEU A 36 -1.32 0.52 -2.83
C LEU A 36 -1.50 -0.98 -3.10
N GLY A 37 -2.54 -1.60 -2.51
CA GLY A 37 -2.67 -3.05 -2.48
C GLY A 37 -4.01 -3.56 -2.00
N TYR A 38 -4.31 -4.83 -2.30
CA TYR A 38 -5.42 -5.58 -1.72
C TYR A 38 -4.85 -6.66 -0.79
N TYR A 39 -5.07 -6.48 0.52
CA TYR A 39 -4.80 -7.33 1.69
C TYR A 39 -3.39 -7.96 1.89
N ASP A 40 -2.58 -8.12 0.85
CA ASP A 40 -1.20 -8.63 0.94
C ASP A 40 -0.36 -8.29 -0.32
N LYS A 41 -1.02 -8.07 -1.47
CA LYS A 41 -0.34 -7.80 -2.74
C LYS A 41 -0.30 -6.31 -3.03
N SER A 42 0.89 -5.83 -3.41
CA SER A 42 1.09 -4.48 -3.94
C SER A 42 1.29 -4.55 -5.45
N SER A 43 0.67 -3.62 -6.20
CA SER A 43 0.74 -3.57 -7.66
C SER A 43 2.05 -2.94 -8.14
N TRP A 44 3.12 -3.72 -8.07
CA TRP A 44 4.41 -3.39 -8.63
C TRP A 44 4.53 -3.86 -10.07
N ASP A 45 5.25 -3.09 -10.86
CA ASP A 45 5.82 -3.59 -12.11
C ASP A 45 6.88 -4.67 -11.81
N ALA A 46 7.10 -5.60 -12.75
CA ALA A 46 8.07 -6.69 -12.66
C ALA A 46 9.50 -6.20 -12.35
N THR A 47 9.84 -4.97 -12.75
CA THR A 47 11.15 -4.36 -12.47
C THR A 47 11.27 -3.74 -11.07
N GLY A 48 10.16 -3.64 -10.32
CA GLY A 48 10.08 -2.95 -9.04
C GLY A 48 10.28 -1.44 -9.13
N ARG A 49 10.21 -0.84 -10.33
CA ARG A 49 10.38 0.61 -10.53
C ARG A 49 9.07 1.37 -10.38
N TYR A 50 8.01 0.85 -10.97
CA TYR A 50 6.71 1.52 -10.98
C TYR A 50 5.75 0.84 -10.03
N MET A 51 5.05 1.64 -9.23
CA MET A 51 4.02 1.18 -8.32
C MET A 51 2.70 1.85 -8.68
N LEU A 52 1.68 1.07 -8.95
CA LEU A 52 0.34 1.56 -9.25
C LEU A 52 -0.43 1.79 -7.96
N CYS A 53 -1.09 2.94 -7.82
CA CYS A 53 -1.91 3.26 -6.67
C CYS A 53 -3.17 4.06 -7.01
N MET A 54 -4.15 4.01 -6.13
CA MET A 54 -5.39 4.77 -6.23
C MET A 54 -5.41 5.86 -5.18
N LYS A 55 -5.80 7.07 -5.55
CA LYS A 55 -5.91 8.20 -4.62
C LYS A 55 -7.37 8.54 -4.35
N ALA A 56 -7.76 8.38 -3.10
CA ALA A 56 -9.08 8.74 -2.59
C ALA A 56 -8.96 9.89 -1.57
N LYS A 57 -10.08 10.58 -1.33
CA LYS A 57 -10.14 11.74 -0.41
C LYS A 57 -10.56 11.36 1.02
N ASP A 58 -11.56 10.50 1.15
CA ASP A 58 -12.10 10.06 2.43
C ASP A 58 -12.64 8.64 2.26
N THR A 59 -11.85 7.67 2.69
CA THR A 59 -12.22 6.25 2.74
C THR A 59 -12.54 5.76 4.14
N TRP A 60 -12.24 6.58 5.15
CA TRP A 60 -12.59 6.29 6.53
C TRP A 60 -14.10 6.34 6.74
N SER A 61 -14.76 7.38 6.20
CA SER A 61 -16.21 7.53 6.29
C SER A 61 -16.95 6.77 5.19
N ASN A 62 -16.32 6.61 4.02
CA ASN A 62 -16.93 5.98 2.85
C ASN A 62 -15.96 4.99 2.19
N VAL A 63 -16.10 3.71 2.52
CA VAL A 63 -15.20 2.63 2.07
C VAL A 63 -15.12 2.51 0.55
N VAL A 64 -16.21 2.85 -0.15
CA VAL A 64 -16.30 2.81 -1.62
C VAL A 64 -16.85 4.15 -2.10
N PRO A 65 -16.00 5.18 -2.23
CA PRO A 65 -16.46 6.47 -2.72
C PRO A 65 -17.03 6.30 -4.13
N LEU A 66 -18.29 6.70 -4.31
CA LEU A 66 -18.97 6.70 -5.62
C LEU A 66 -18.41 7.78 -6.57
N VAL A 67 -17.54 8.64 -6.05
CA VAL A 67 -16.87 9.69 -6.81
C VAL A 67 -15.69 9.11 -7.59
N ALA A 68 -15.41 9.67 -8.77
CA ALA A 68 -14.23 9.31 -9.53
C ALA A 68 -12.95 9.54 -8.72
N ILE A 69 -12.10 8.51 -8.66
CA ILE A 69 -10.81 8.54 -8.00
C ILE A 69 -9.68 8.57 -9.03
N GLU A 70 -8.52 9.06 -8.60
CA GLU A 70 -7.36 9.18 -9.48
C GLU A 70 -6.50 7.91 -9.42
N LEU A 71 -6.14 7.39 -10.58
CA LEU A 71 -5.15 6.33 -10.71
C LEU A 71 -3.77 6.96 -10.94
N LEU A 72 -2.82 6.60 -10.08
CA LEU A 72 -1.49 7.18 -10.02
C LEU A 72 -0.42 6.10 -10.24
N LEU A 73 0.66 6.48 -10.91
CA LEU A 73 1.88 5.71 -11.02
C LEU A 73 2.99 6.39 -10.21
N ILE A 74 3.62 5.66 -9.32
CA ILE A 74 4.77 6.13 -8.54
C ILE A 74 6.04 5.55 -9.15
N ASP A 75 7.00 6.39 -9.53
CA ASP A 75 8.34 5.96 -9.95
C ASP A 75 9.30 5.99 -8.75
N THR A 76 9.61 4.80 -8.23
CA THR A 76 10.43 4.66 -7.01
C THR A 76 11.90 4.93 -7.23
N LYS A 77 12.38 4.86 -8.48
CA LYS A 77 13.77 5.18 -8.85
C LYS A 77 13.97 6.67 -9.12
N ASN A 78 12.90 7.45 -9.22
CA ASN A 78 12.94 8.88 -9.52
C ASN A 78 12.33 9.71 -8.39
N GLY A 79 12.78 9.46 -7.14
CA GLY A 79 12.35 10.23 -5.97
C GLY A 79 10.85 10.11 -5.67
N ASN A 80 10.23 8.95 -5.96
CA ASN A 80 8.81 8.69 -5.77
C ASN A 80 7.90 9.71 -6.49
N ARG A 81 8.33 10.18 -7.67
CA ARG A 81 7.51 11.07 -8.50
C ARG A 81 6.21 10.36 -8.88
N VAL A 82 5.13 11.12 -8.77
CA VAL A 82 3.78 10.63 -9.03
C VAL A 82 3.30 11.16 -10.37
N ARG A 83 2.79 10.26 -11.21
CA ARG A 83 2.15 10.59 -12.49
C ARG A 83 0.71 10.10 -12.49
N LYS A 84 -0.23 10.98 -12.83
CA LYS A 84 -1.63 10.61 -13.02
C LYS A 84 -1.79 9.88 -14.35
N ILE A 85 -2.35 8.67 -14.31
CA ILE A 85 -2.62 7.86 -15.51
C ILE A 85 -4.08 8.02 -15.96
N GLY A 86 -4.99 8.29 -15.03
CA GLY A 86 -6.39 8.52 -15.35
C GLY A 86 -7.24 8.77 -14.11
N GLY A 87 -8.55 8.92 -14.31
CA GLY A 87 -9.53 8.95 -13.22
C GLY A 87 -10.79 8.22 -13.63
N LYS A 88 -11.26 7.31 -12.78
CA LYS A 88 -12.44 6.45 -13.00
C LYS A 88 -13.16 6.19 -11.67
N PRO A 89 -14.38 5.62 -11.68
CA PRO A 89 -15.06 5.22 -10.45
C PRO A 89 -14.22 4.23 -9.64
N PHE A 90 -14.38 4.23 -8.31
CA PHE A 90 -13.56 3.43 -7.39
C PHE A 90 -13.48 1.95 -7.76
N VAL A 91 -14.63 1.34 -8.05
CA VAL A 91 -14.72 -0.10 -8.37
C VAL A 91 -13.89 -0.43 -9.62
N GLU A 92 -13.97 0.41 -10.66
CA GLU A 92 -13.25 0.16 -11.90
C GLU A 92 -11.73 0.33 -11.71
N CYS A 93 -11.31 1.34 -10.96
CA CYS A 93 -9.91 1.50 -10.58
C CYS A 93 -9.42 0.29 -9.76
N ALA A 94 -10.21 -0.18 -8.79
CA ALA A 94 -9.85 -1.32 -7.94
C ALA A 94 -9.71 -2.60 -8.77
N THR A 95 -10.63 -2.87 -9.70
CA THR A 95 -10.54 -4.03 -10.60
C THR A 95 -9.29 -3.95 -11.48
N ARG A 96 -8.92 -2.77 -11.99
CA ARG A 96 -7.70 -2.61 -12.80
C ARG A 96 -6.42 -2.80 -11.99
N VAL A 97 -6.38 -2.29 -10.77
CA VAL A 97 -5.26 -2.53 -9.84
C VAL A 97 -5.15 -4.02 -9.51
N TYR A 98 -6.26 -4.68 -9.18
CA TYR A 98 -6.27 -6.11 -8.91
C TYR A 98 -5.86 -6.94 -10.13
N ALA A 99 -6.35 -6.61 -11.32
CA ALA A 99 -5.95 -7.27 -12.56
C ALA A 99 -4.46 -7.12 -12.86
N SER A 100 -3.83 -6.00 -12.45
CA SER A 100 -2.37 -5.83 -12.59
C SER A 100 -1.58 -6.76 -11.66
N MET A 101 -2.11 -7.07 -10.46
CA MET A 101 -1.46 -7.96 -9.49
C MET A 101 -1.59 -9.45 -9.81
N VAL A 102 -2.61 -9.85 -10.59
CA VAL A 102 -2.80 -11.25 -10.99
C VAL A 102 -1.94 -11.61 -12.20
N ARG A 103 -1.53 -10.60 -12.99
CA ARG A 103 -0.72 -10.80 -14.21
C ARG A 103 0.80 -10.78 -13.96
N THR A 104 1.22 -10.40 -12.76
CA THR A 104 2.61 -10.42 -12.27
C THR A 104 2.89 -11.71 -11.51
#